data_AF-A0A7K0PHN8-F1
#
_entry.id   AF-A0A7K0PHN8-F1
#
_cell.length_a   1.000
_cell.length_b   1.000
_cell.length_c   1.000
_cell.angle_alpha   90.00
_cell.angle_beta   90.00
_cell.angle_gamma   90.00
#
_symmetry.space_group_name_H-M   'P 1'
#
loop_
_entity.id
_entity.type
_entity.pdbx_description
1 polymer ?
#
loop_
_entity_poly.entity_id
_entity_poly.type
_entity_poly.pdbx_seq_one_letter_code
_entity_poly.pdbx_strand_id
1 'polypeptide(L)'
;MALRGRQADRVLKAARTLQDTGEMTLGDAAYVCAFLADVDDERYSVAAARLAARIAMASRLGLEELDRLMNLVANLPEPDRLAELLRFTRDADLALARARTVRVAGS
;
A
#
# COMPACT_ATOMS: atom_id res chain seq x y z
N MET A 1 6.66 20.78 19.20
CA MET A 1 5.81 19.76 18.55
C MET A 1 5.89 19.87 17.01
N ALA A 2 7.08 19.84 16.41
CA ALA A 2 7.29 20.07 14.96
C ALA A 2 8.12 18.94 14.27
N LEU A 3 8.48 17.89 15.02
CA LEU A 3 9.36 16.83 14.55
C LEU A 3 8.60 15.62 13.96
N ARG A 4 7.34 15.38 14.37
CA ARG A 4 6.52 14.26 13.87
C ARG A 4 6.08 14.47 12.41
N GLY A 5 5.55 15.64 12.04
CA GLY A 5 5.14 15.94 10.66
C GLY A 5 6.30 15.96 9.64
N ARG A 6 7.50 16.39 10.04
CA ARG A 6 8.68 16.40 9.14
C ARG A 6 9.17 15.00 8.75
N GLN A 7 8.88 13.98 9.56
CA GLN A 7 9.23 12.59 9.23
C GLN A 7 8.23 12.02 8.22
N ALA A 8 6.92 12.29 8.37
CA ALA A 8 5.88 11.91 7.40
C ALA A 8 6.17 12.42 5.99
N ASP A 9 6.54 13.70 5.86
CA ASP A 9 6.92 14.31 4.58
C ASP A 9 8.12 13.60 3.92
N ARG A 10 9.13 13.22 4.72
CA ARG A 10 10.32 12.53 4.23
C ARG A 10 10.01 11.11 3.80
N VAL A 11 9.17 10.39 4.55
CA VAL A 11 8.73 9.03 4.23
C VAL A 11 7.90 9.05 2.95
N LEU A 12 6.95 9.97 2.80
CA LEU A 12 6.16 10.15 1.56
C LEU A 12 7.03 10.50 0.36
N LYS A 13 8.01 11.39 0.54
CA LYS A 13 8.94 11.77 -0.53
C LYS A 13 9.83 10.60 -0.94
N ALA A 14 10.37 9.86 0.01
CA ALA A 14 11.16 8.66 -0.26
C ALA A 14 10.33 7.58 -0.96
N ALA A 15 9.10 7.33 -0.49
CA ALA A 15 8.17 6.40 -1.10
C ALA A 15 7.84 6.79 -2.55
N ARG A 16 7.61 8.09 -2.82
CA ARG A 16 7.35 8.57 -4.17
C ARG A 16 8.54 8.40 -5.10
N THR A 17 9.75 8.69 -4.61
CA THR A 17 10.99 8.44 -5.36
C THR A 17 11.19 6.95 -5.67
N LEU A 18 10.93 6.07 -4.71
CA LEU A 18 11.05 4.61 -4.89
C LEU A 18 9.93 4.03 -5.78
N GLN A 19 8.75 4.64 -5.78
CA GLN A 19 7.69 4.31 -6.72
C GLN A 19 8.08 4.65 -8.16
N ASP A 20 8.71 5.81 -8.38
CA ASP A 20 9.13 6.26 -9.71
C ASP A 20 10.27 5.40 -10.28
N THR A 21 11.12 4.81 -9.43
CA THR A 21 12.11 3.79 -9.85
C THR A 21 11.51 2.40 -10.05
N GLY A 22 10.25 2.20 -9.67
CA GLY A 22 9.55 0.92 -9.78
C GLY A 22 9.99 -0.13 -8.75
N GLU A 23 10.76 0.27 -7.74
CA GLU A 23 11.32 -0.61 -6.70
C GLU A 23 10.37 -0.80 -5.51
N MET A 24 9.34 0.03 -5.39
CA MET A 24 8.42 -0.02 -4.26
C MET A 24 7.32 -1.08 -4.44
N THR A 25 7.36 -2.11 -3.60
CA THR A 25 6.33 -3.16 -3.53
C THR A 25 5.03 -2.64 -2.89
N LEU A 26 3.92 -3.37 -3.03
CA LEU A 26 2.70 -3.03 -2.31
C LEU A 26 2.87 -3.18 -0.79
N GLY A 27 3.73 -4.12 -0.36
CA GLY A 27 4.10 -4.28 1.06
C GLY A 27 4.78 -3.02 1.62
N ASP A 28 5.73 -2.44 0.90
CA ASP A 28 6.39 -1.19 1.30
C ASP A 28 5.38 -0.04 1.39
N ALA A 29 4.43 0.01 0.46
CA ALA A 29 3.35 0.99 0.47
C ALA A 29 2.42 0.85 1.68
N ALA A 30 2.14 -0.37 2.12
CA ALA A 30 1.36 -0.65 3.34
C ALA A 30 2.09 -0.15 4.60
N TYR A 31 3.40 -0.37 4.72
CA TYR A 31 4.19 0.17 5.82
C TYR A 31 4.20 1.69 5.86
N VAL A 32 4.33 2.35 4.69
CA VAL A 32 4.23 3.81 4.60
C VAL A 32 2.86 4.29 5.05
N CYS A 33 1.77 3.63 4.63
CA CYS A 33 0.42 4.00 5.06
C CYS A 33 0.23 3.81 6.56
N ALA A 34 0.73 2.72 7.14
CA ALA A 34 0.66 2.49 8.59
C ALA A 34 1.47 3.53 9.37
N PHE A 35 2.67 3.89 8.89
CA PHE A 35 3.46 4.97 9.49
C PHE A 35 2.71 6.31 9.44
N LEU A 36 2.06 6.65 8.32
CA LEU A 36 1.26 7.87 8.18
C LEU A 36 0.01 7.88 9.09
N ALA A 37 -0.59 6.70 9.31
CA ALA A 37 -1.69 6.54 10.25
C ALA A 37 -1.25 6.74 11.70
N ASP A 38 -0.09 6.19 12.09
CA ASP A 38 0.47 6.34 13.44
C ASP A 38 0.80 7.79 13.80
N VAL A 39 1.19 8.59 12.81
CA VAL A 39 1.46 10.03 12.99
C VAL A 39 0.22 10.92 12.81
N ASP A 40 -0.96 10.34 12.57
CA ASP A 40 -2.26 11.01 12.41
C ASP A 40 -2.23 12.14 11.35
N ASP A 41 -1.63 11.87 10.19
CA ASP A 41 -1.51 12.83 9.08
C ASP A 41 -2.70 12.70 8.12
N GLU A 42 -3.38 13.80 7.78
CA GLU A 42 -4.54 13.83 6.86
C GLU A 42 -4.26 13.16 5.49
N ARG A 43 -3.00 13.16 5.04
CA ARG A 43 -2.58 12.50 3.80
C ARG A 43 -2.73 10.98 3.86
N TYR A 44 -2.80 10.39 5.05
CA TYR A 44 -3.09 8.99 5.24
C TYR A 44 -4.37 8.58 4.50
N SER A 45 -5.47 9.33 4.60
CA SER A 45 -6.73 9.03 3.90
C SER A 45 -6.56 8.89 2.38
N VAL A 46 -5.71 9.74 1.79
CA VAL A 46 -5.40 9.69 0.35
C VAL A 46 -4.45 8.53 0.02
N ALA A 47 -3.44 8.28 0.86
CA ALA A 47 -2.49 7.19 0.68
C ALA A 47 -3.17 5.81 0.81
N ALA A 48 -4.01 5.66 1.83
CA ALA A 48 -4.90 4.53 2.09
C ALA A 48 -5.78 4.19 0.89
N ALA A 49 -6.52 5.17 0.37
CA ALA A 49 -7.39 4.97 -0.79
C ALA A 49 -6.60 4.55 -2.05
N ARG A 50 -5.42 5.14 -2.27
CA ARG A 50 -4.54 4.78 -3.40
C ARG A 50 -3.99 3.36 -3.25
N LEU A 51 -3.59 2.97 -2.05
CA LEU A 51 -3.11 1.62 -1.76
C LEU A 51 -4.22 0.59 -2.00
N ALA A 52 -5.41 0.83 -1.45
CA ALA A 52 -6.58 -0.04 -1.63
C ALA A 52 -6.93 -0.23 -3.11
N ALA A 53 -6.99 0.87 -3.89
CA ALA A 53 -7.24 0.81 -5.32
C ALA A 53 -6.17 -0.01 -6.08
N ARG A 54 -4.90 0.15 -5.74
CA ARG A 54 -3.81 -0.61 -6.37
C ARG A 54 -3.89 -2.11 -6.08
N ILE A 55 -4.16 -2.50 -4.84
CA ILE A 55 -4.33 -3.90 -4.45
C ILE A 55 -5.55 -4.50 -5.16
N ALA A 56 -6.67 -3.78 -5.21
CA ALA A 56 -7.88 -4.21 -5.87
C ALA A 56 -7.67 -4.45 -7.38
N MET A 57 -6.98 -3.54 -8.06
CA MET A 57 -6.63 -3.69 -9.48
C MET A 57 -5.67 -4.86 -9.72
N ALA A 58 -4.67 -5.05 -8.86
CA ALA A 58 -3.69 -6.12 -8.96
C ALA A 58 -4.32 -7.51 -8.75
N SER A 59 -5.26 -7.61 -7.80
CA SER A 59 -5.83 -8.89 -7.35
C SER A 59 -7.20 -9.19 -7.95
N ARG A 60 -7.76 -8.26 -8.74
CA ARG A 60 -9.11 -8.36 -9.33
C ARG A 60 -10.19 -8.70 -8.30
N LEU A 61 -10.13 -8.03 -7.14
CA LEU A 61 -11.00 -8.30 -6.01
C LEU A 61 -12.49 -8.10 -6.35
N GLY A 62 -13.34 -8.97 -5.81
CA GLY A 62 -14.78 -8.76 -5.75
C GLY A 62 -15.17 -7.67 -4.74
N LEU A 63 -16.45 -7.30 -4.73
CA LEU A 63 -16.96 -6.21 -3.86
C LEU A 63 -16.78 -6.50 -2.36
N GLU A 64 -16.97 -7.75 -1.92
CA GLU A 64 -16.80 -8.15 -0.52
C GLU A 64 -15.33 -8.05 -0.07
N GLU A 65 -14.39 -8.45 -0.94
CA GLU A 65 -12.96 -8.39 -0.67
C GLU A 65 -12.46 -6.94 -0.69
N LEU A 66 -13.04 -6.09 -1.55
CA LEU A 66 -12.78 -4.67 -1.57
C LEU A 66 -13.24 -3.99 -0.27
N ASP A 67 -14.44 -4.34 0.23
CA ASP A 67 -14.94 -3.81 1.50
C ASP A 67 -14.05 -4.26 2.68
N ARG A 68 -13.64 -5.53 2.70
CA ARG A 68 -12.65 -6.03 3.67
C ARG A 68 -11.34 -5.25 3.60
N LEU A 69 -10.82 -5.03 2.40
CA LEU A 69 -9.58 -4.28 2.20
C LEU A 69 -9.70 -2.83 2.70
N MET A 70 -10.81 -2.15 2.40
CA MET A 70 -11.07 -0.79 2.89
C MET A 70 -11.13 -0.76 4.41
N ASN A 71 -11.78 -1.74 5.05
CA ASN A 71 -11.83 -1.88 6.51
C ASN A 71 -10.44 -2.13 7.12
N LEU A 72 -9.61 -2.99 6.51
CA LEU A 72 -8.24 -3.23 6.99
C LEU A 72 -7.41 -1.96 6.95
N VAL A 73 -7.51 -1.23 5.84
CA VAL A 73 -6.76 0.00 5.66
C VAL A 73 -7.22 1.04 6.68
N ALA A 74 -8.53 1.23 6.89
CA ALA A 74 -9.10 2.25 7.79
C ALA A 74 -8.78 2.08 9.28
N ASN A 75 -8.39 0.86 9.70
CA ASN A 75 -8.06 0.56 11.09
C ASN A 75 -6.53 0.46 11.33
N LEU A 76 -5.71 0.94 10.39
CA LEU A 76 -4.27 1.10 10.65
C LEU A 76 -4.04 2.21 11.70
N PRO A 77 -3.00 2.11 12.54
CA PRO A 77 -1.86 1.18 12.47
C PRO A 77 -2.01 -0.10 13.32
N GLU A 78 -3.23 -0.62 13.56
CA GLU A 78 -3.41 -1.85 14.35
C GLU A 78 -2.50 -3.01 13.84
N PRO A 79 -1.67 -3.63 14.70
CA PRO A 79 -0.69 -4.63 14.27
C PRO A 79 -1.29 -5.83 13.52
N ASP A 80 -2.44 -6.32 13.98
CA ASP A 80 -3.13 -7.45 13.36
C ASP A 80 -3.68 -7.08 11.97
N ARG A 81 -4.16 -5.83 11.81
CA ARG A 81 -4.65 -5.28 10.54
C ARG A 81 -3.52 -5.06 9.56
N LEU A 82 -2.38 -4.56 10.03
CA LEU A 82 -1.18 -4.43 9.23
C LEU A 82 -0.68 -5.80 8.76
N ALA A 83 -0.63 -6.80 9.63
CA ALA A 83 -0.22 -8.16 9.25
C ALA A 83 -1.19 -8.80 8.23
N GLU A 84 -2.48 -8.52 8.32
CA GLU A 84 -3.47 -8.95 7.33
C GLU A 84 -3.32 -8.21 6.00
N LEU A 85 -3.12 -6.89 6.02
CA LEU A 85 -2.88 -6.09 4.84
C LEU A 85 -1.59 -6.50 4.12
N LEU A 86 -0.51 -6.80 4.86
CA LEU A 86 0.77 -7.26 4.31
C LEU A 86 0.65 -8.62 3.61
N ARG A 87 -0.25 -9.50 4.10
CA ARG A 87 -0.58 -10.75 3.40
C ARG A 87 -1.27 -10.47 2.07
N PHE A 88 -2.30 -9.59 2.08
CA PHE A 88 -2.97 -9.14 0.86
C PHE A 88 -2.00 -8.53 -0.16
N THR A 89 -1.09 -7.66 0.29
CA THR A 89 -0.14 -7.00 -0.61
C THR A 89 0.85 -7.98 -1.21
N ARG A 90 1.29 -9.00 -0.46
CA ARG A 90 2.19 -10.04 -0.96
C ARG A 90 1.54 -10.84 -2.09
N ASP A 91 0.29 -11.25 -1.92
CA ASP A 91 -0.43 -12.00 -2.95
C ASP A 91 -0.65 -11.15 -4.21
N ALA A 92 -0.95 -9.86 -4.03
CA ALA A 92 -1.09 -8.89 -5.10
C ALA A 92 0.24 -8.64 -5.86
N ASP A 93 1.36 -8.49 -5.14
CA ASP A 93 2.69 -8.33 -5.73
C ASP A 93 3.08 -9.57 -6.56
N LEU A 94 2.78 -10.77 -6.07
CA LEU A 94 2.99 -12.02 -6.81
C LEU A 94 2.13 -12.09 -8.08
N ALA A 95 0.87 -11.66 -8.02
CA ALA A 95 0.00 -11.59 -9.19
C ALA A 95 0.53 -10.59 -10.24
N LEU A 96 1.02 -9.43 -9.80
CA LEU A 96 1.65 -8.42 -10.67
C LEU A 96 2.95 -8.94 -11.32
N ALA A 97 3.79 -9.61 -10.55
CA ALA A 97 5.04 -10.20 -11.06
C ALA A 97 4.76 -11.24 -12.15
N ARG A 98 3.77 -12.13 -11.93
CA ARG A 98 3.33 -13.12 -12.92
C ARG A 98 2.81 -12.48 -14.21
N ALA A 99 1.99 -11.43 -14.08
CA ALA A 99 1.46 -10.69 -15.22
C ALA A 99 2.59 -10.02 -16.05
N ARG A 100 3.64 -9.50 -15.40
CA ARG A 100 4.80 -8.92 -16.10
C ARG A 100 5.60 -9.97 -16.85
N THR A 101 5.86 -11.14 -16.26
CA THR A 101 6.61 -12.22 -16.93
C THR A 101 5.92 -12.76 -18.18
N VAL A 102 4.58 -12.87 -18.18
CA VAL A 102 3.81 -13.31 -19.36
C VAL A 102 3.92 -12.32 -20.51
N ARG A 103 4.02 -11.02 -20.22
CA ARG A 103 4.12 -9.96 -21.23
C ARG A 103 5.48 -9.94 -21.94
N VAL A 104 6.56 -10.31 -21.24
CA VAL A 104 7.92 -10.36 -21.78
C VAL A 104 8.15 -11.62 -22.62
N ALA A 105 7.53 -12.74 -22.28
CA ALA A 105 7.66 -14.01 -23.01
C ALA A 105 6.87 -14.07 -24.33
N GLY A 106 5.96 -13.12 -24.57
CA GLY A 106 5.14 -13.03 -25.78
C GLY A 106 5.55 -11.90 -26.75
N SER A 107 6.73 -11.29 -26.56
CA SER A 107 7.29 -10.27 -27.46
C SER A 107 8.46 -10.83 -28.28
#